data_AF-W1XSM2-F1
#
_entry.id   AF-W1XSM2-F1
#
_cell.length_a   1.000
_cell.length_b   1.000
_cell.length_c   1.000
_cell.angle_alpha   90.00
_cell.angle_beta   90.00
_cell.angle_gamma   90.00
#
_symmetry.space_group_name_H-M   'P 1'
#
loop_
_entity.id
_entity.type
_entity.pdbx_description
1 polymer ?
#
loop_
_entity_poly.entity_id
_entity_poly.type
_entity_poly.pdbx_seq_one_letter_code
_entity_poly.pdbx_strand_id
1 'polypeptide(L)'
;MLRKVISEYTREAGVRTLEKTIAKICRKIAFKVVEEGGDAPKVTTKNLHEFLGAPIFVDQEREKKAQVGYVNGLAWTSVGGVVLPCEATTMNGTGKLALTGSLGKVMQESGQA
;
A
#
# COMPACT_ATOMS: atom_id res chain seq x y z
N MET A 1 12.41 -10.34 9.01
CA MET A 1 13.02 -9.24 8.22
C MET A 1 12.32 -9.12 6.88
N LEU A 2 12.41 -10.12 5.99
CA LEU A 2 11.78 -10.09 4.65
C LEU A 2 10.28 -9.74 4.65
N ARG A 3 9.47 -10.34 5.53
CA ARG A 3 8.04 -9.99 5.65
C ARG A 3 7.81 -8.51 5.92
N LYS A 4 8.65 -7.89 6.75
CA LYS A 4 8.59 -6.45 7.09
C LYS A 4 8.98 -5.59 5.89
N VAL A 5 9.97 -6.02 5.10
CA VAL A 5 10.32 -5.35 3.82
C VAL A 5 9.13 -5.38 2.86
N ILE A 6 8.49 -6.54 2.71
CA ILE A 6 7.32 -6.69 1.83
C ILE A 6 6.17 -5.80 2.30
N SER A 7 5.82 -5.84 3.59
CA SER A 7 4.65 -5.11 4.11
C SER A 7 4.85 -3.59 4.19
N GLU A 8 6.05 -3.13 4.52
CA GLU A 8 6.29 -1.71 4.85
C GLU A 8 7.01 -0.92 3.75
N TYR A 9 7.65 -1.60 2.79
CA TYR A 9 8.49 -0.96 1.77
C TYR A 9 8.13 -1.37 0.34
N THR A 10 7.14 -2.24 0.16
CA THR A 10 6.64 -2.64 -1.17
C THR A 10 5.12 -2.61 -1.20
N ARG A 11 4.54 -2.26 -2.36
CA ARG A 11 3.10 -2.35 -2.61
C ARG A 11 2.86 -2.59 -4.10
N GLU A 12 3.05 -3.84 -4.49
CA GLU A 12 2.92 -4.31 -5.87
C GLU A 12 2.49 -5.78 -5.88
N ALA A 13 1.93 -6.25 -6.99
CA ALA A 13 1.63 -7.67 -7.18
C ALA A 13 2.88 -8.50 -7.52
N GLY A 14 3.89 -7.86 -8.12
CA GLY A 14 5.17 -8.48 -8.50
C GLY A 14 6.23 -8.38 -7.40
N VAL A 15 7.51 -8.41 -7.82
CA VAL A 15 8.68 -8.35 -6.91
C VAL A 15 9.74 -7.33 -7.35
N ARG A 16 9.45 -6.46 -8.32
CA ARG A 16 10.39 -5.47 -8.87
C ARG A 16 10.84 -4.46 -7.80
N THR A 17 9.91 -3.96 -7.01
CA THR A 17 10.16 -3.06 -5.88
C THR A 17 10.84 -3.81 -4.73
N LEU A 18 10.47 -5.07 -4.50
CA LEU A 18 11.14 -5.92 -3.52
C LEU A 18 12.62 -6.11 -3.86
N GLU A 19 12.94 -6.45 -5.11
CA GLU A 19 14.30 -6.60 -5.60
C GLU A 19 15.11 -5.31 -5.41
N LYS A 20 14.57 -4.17 -5.84
CA LYS A 20 15.23 -2.85 -5.67
C LYS A 20 15.50 -2.52 -4.21
N THR A 21 14.56 -2.87 -3.32
CA THR A 21 14.67 -2.62 -1.88
C THR A 21 15.74 -3.49 -1.25
N ILE A 22 15.81 -4.77 -1.62
CA ILE A 22 16.89 -5.68 -1.19
C ILE A 22 18.25 -5.19 -1.70
N ALA A 23 18.34 -4.79 -2.98
CA ALA A 23 19.57 -4.25 -3.54
C ALA A 23 20.03 -2.96 -2.82
N LYS A 24 19.10 -2.11 -2.36
CA LYS A 24 19.41 -0.93 -1.54
C LYS A 24 20.03 -1.34 -0.20
N ILE A 25 19.49 -2.37 0.47
CA ILE A 25 20.07 -2.90 1.71
C ILE A 25 21.48 -3.41 1.46
N CYS A 26 21.69 -4.23 0.43
CA CYS A 26 23.02 -4.77 0.10
C CYS A 26 24.05 -3.66 -0.16
N ARG A 27 23.69 -2.61 -0.92
CA ARG A 27 24.57 -1.46 -1.15
C ARG A 27 24.92 -0.72 0.15
N LYS A 28 23.96 -0.58 1.06
CA LYS A 28 24.19 0.10 2.35
C LYS A 28 25.05 -0.74 3.30
N ILE A 29 24.92 -2.06 3.27
CA ILE A 29 25.82 -2.98 3.99
C ILE A 29 27.25 -2.83 3.45
N ALA A 30 27.43 -2.89 2.13
CA ALA A 30 28.74 -2.75 1.50
C ALA A 30 29.40 -1.42 1.88
N PHE A 31 28.62 -0.33 1.87
CA PHE A 31 29.08 0.98 2.31
C PHE A 31 29.56 0.97 3.77
N LYS A 32 28.78 0.42 4.71
CA LYS A 32 29.16 0.33 6.13
C LYS A 32 30.43 -0.50 6.35
N VAL A 33 30.57 -1.63 5.65
CA VAL A 33 31.76 -2.49 5.76
C VAL A 33 33.03 -1.74 5.32
N VAL A 34 32.94 -0.92 4.27
CA VAL A 34 34.06 -0.12 3.77
C VAL A 34 34.38 1.06 4.70
N GLU A 35 33.35 1.71 5.27
CA GLU A 35 33.50 2.90 6.12
C GLU A 35 33.95 2.57 7.54
N GLU A 36 33.30 1.61 8.20
CA GLU A 36 33.50 1.28 9.61
C GLU A 36 34.59 0.19 9.80
N GLY A 37 34.86 -0.60 8.75
CA GLY A 37 35.71 -1.78 8.83
C GLY A 37 35.03 -2.93 9.60
N GLY A 38 35.39 -4.18 9.27
CA GLY A 38 34.89 -5.38 9.96
C GLY A 38 33.81 -6.15 9.21
N ASP A 39 33.05 -6.96 9.94
CA ASP A 39 32.09 -7.90 9.37
C ASP A 39 30.78 -7.23 8.92
N ALA A 40 30.12 -7.87 7.94
CA ALA A 40 28.85 -7.39 7.43
C ALA A 40 27.77 -7.33 8.53
N PRO A 41 27.15 -6.16 8.79
CA PRO A 41 26.14 -6.04 9.83
C PRO A 41 24.92 -6.91 9.53
N LYS A 42 24.44 -7.63 10.55
CA LYS A 42 23.24 -8.46 10.46
C LYS A 42 21.99 -7.58 10.37
N VAL A 43 21.23 -7.73 9.29
CA VAL A 43 19.96 -7.03 9.11
C VAL A 43 18.83 -7.76 9.83
N THR A 44 18.16 -7.06 10.73
CA THR A 44 17.05 -7.54 11.55
C THR A 44 15.81 -6.66 11.33
N THR A 45 14.67 -7.03 11.90
CA THR A 45 13.45 -6.20 11.84
C THR A 45 13.54 -4.91 12.65
N LYS A 46 14.48 -4.83 13.60
CA LYS A 46 14.66 -3.67 14.50
C LYS A 46 15.50 -2.57 13.85
N ASN A 47 16.61 -2.95 13.21
CA ASN A 47 17.53 -2.02 12.55
C ASN A 47 17.21 -1.77 11.06
N LEU A 48 16.13 -2.32 10.52
CA LEU A 48 15.76 -2.17 9.10
C LEU A 48 15.66 -0.70 8.65
N HIS A 49 15.18 0.16 9.55
CA HIS A 49 15.04 1.59 9.32
C HIS A 49 16.38 2.32 9.08
N GLU A 50 17.48 1.81 9.63
CA GLU A 50 18.83 2.34 9.40
C GLU A 50 19.29 2.15 7.94
N PHE A 51 18.76 1.13 7.27
CA PHE A 51 19.11 0.80 5.89
C PHE A 51 18.14 1.40 4.87
N LEU A 52 16.85 1.38 5.18
CA LEU A 52 15.80 1.77 4.24
C LEU A 52 15.19 3.14 4.52
N GLY A 53 15.37 3.69 5.71
CA GLY A 53 14.62 4.84 6.23
C GLY A 53 13.32 4.40 6.93
N ALA A 54 12.48 5.38 7.26
CA ALA A 54 11.16 5.12 7.84
C ALA A 54 10.29 4.22 6.92
N PRO A 55 9.39 3.40 7.49
CA PRO A 55 8.39 2.66 6.73
C PRO A 55 7.64 3.56 5.73
N ILE A 56 7.52 3.11 4.48
CA ILE A 56 6.83 3.87 3.40
C ILE A 56 5.33 3.59 3.46
N PHE A 57 4.99 2.32 3.67
CA PHE A 57 3.64 1.86 3.86
C PHE A 57 3.47 1.49 5.32
N VAL A 58 2.62 2.24 6.01
CA VAL A 58 2.11 1.79 7.30
C VAL A 58 0.93 0.90 6.99
N ASP A 59 0.81 -0.22 7.70
CA ASP A 59 -0.44 -0.96 7.74
C ASP A 59 -1.45 -0.04 8.42
N GLN A 60 -2.08 0.83 7.64
CA GLN A 60 -3.28 1.51 8.08
C GLN A 60 -4.21 0.36 8.38
N GLU A 61 -4.50 0.13 9.67
CA GLU A 61 -5.56 -0.77 10.08
C GLU A 61 -6.76 -0.41 9.22
N ARG A 62 -7.00 -1.20 8.17
CA ARG A 62 -8.23 -1.10 7.40
C ARG A 62 -9.29 -1.24 8.46
N GLU A 63 -10.15 -0.23 8.63
CA GLU A 63 -11.15 -0.26 9.68
C GLU A 63 -11.93 -1.56 9.53
N LYS A 64 -11.64 -2.51 10.42
CA LYS A 64 -12.24 -3.86 10.37
C LYS A 64 -13.65 -3.83 10.95
N LYS A 65 -14.06 -2.70 11.51
CA LYS A 65 -15.38 -2.48 12.06
C LYS A 65 -16.32 -2.11 10.92
N ALA A 66 -17.55 -2.59 10.99
CA ALA A 66 -18.59 -2.18 10.07
C ALA A 66 -18.83 -0.67 10.20
N GLN A 67 -18.83 0.02 9.06
CA GLN A 67 -19.10 1.45 8.95
C GLN A 67 -20.36 1.65 8.10
N VAL A 68 -21.24 2.56 8.50
CA VAL A 68 -22.45 2.87 7.74
C VAL A 68 -22.05 3.64 6.48
N GLY A 69 -22.53 3.17 5.32
CA GLY A 69 -22.24 3.84 4.05
C GLY A 69 -20.82 3.62 3.53
N TYR A 70 -20.07 2.65 4.05
CA TYR A 70 -18.72 2.35 3.57
C TYR A 70 -18.58 0.86 3.27
N VAL A 71 -18.08 0.52 2.08
CA VAL A 71 -17.78 -0.86 1.69
C VAL A 71 -16.45 -0.96 0.97
N ASN A 72 -15.76 -2.09 1.15
CA ASN A 72 -14.52 -2.39 0.44
C ASN A 72 -14.83 -3.24 -0.81
N GLY A 73 -14.76 -2.63 -1.99
CA GLY A 73 -14.82 -3.32 -3.27
C GLY A 73 -13.48 -3.91 -3.69
N LEU A 74 -13.51 -4.83 -4.65
CA LEU A 74 -12.32 -5.34 -5.33
C LEU A 74 -12.36 -4.91 -6.79
N ALA A 75 -11.28 -4.28 -7.25
CA ALA A 75 -11.15 -3.85 -8.63
C ALA A 75 -9.92 -4.51 -9.27
N TRP A 76 -10.01 -4.77 -10.57
CA TRP A 76 -8.88 -5.19 -11.39
C TRP A 76 -8.29 -4.00 -12.12
N THR A 77 -6.98 -3.82 -12.02
CA THR A 77 -6.22 -2.85 -12.80
C THR A 77 -5.22 -3.56 -13.69
N SER A 78 -4.64 -2.86 -14.67
CA SER A 78 -3.60 -3.40 -15.56
C SER A 78 -2.35 -3.90 -14.81
N VAL A 79 -2.14 -3.47 -13.56
CA VAL A 79 -0.98 -3.83 -12.73
C VAL A 79 -1.35 -4.77 -11.57
N GLY A 80 -2.60 -5.24 -11.50
CA GLY A 80 -3.08 -6.20 -10.50
C GLY A 80 -4.37 -5.79 -9.81
N GLY A 81 -4.77 -6.59 -8.81
CA GLY A 81 -5.95 -6.32 -7.99
C GLY A 81 -5.71 -5.17 -7.01
N VAL A 82 -6.71 -4.29 -6.87
CA VAL A 82 -6.72 -3.20 -5.90
C VAL A 82 -8.02 -3.26 -5.09
N VAL A 83 -7.92 -2.92 -3.80
CA VAL A 83 -9.10 -2.72 -2.96
C VAL A 83 -9.59 -1.30 -3.18
N LEU A 84 -10.85 -1.15 -3.54
CA LEU A 84 -11.47 0.12 -3.87
C LEU A 84 -12.54 0.44 -2.82
N PRO A 85 -12.30 1.43 -1.94
CA PRO A 85 -13.31 1.85 -0.98
C PRO A 85 -14.43 2.62 -1.68
N CYS A 86 -15.67 2.21 -1.42
CA CYS A 86 -16.87 2.90 -1.91
C CYS A 86 -17.60 3.52 -0.73
N GLU A 87 -17.89 4.81 -0.85
CA GLU A 87 -18.55 5.61 0.18
C GLU A 87 -19.91 6.11 -0.32
N ALA A 88 -20.90 6.07 0.56
CA ALA A 88 -22.24 6.54 0.35
C ALA A 88 -22.70 7.32 1.58
N THR A 89 -23.16 8.55 1.37
CA THR A 89 -23.68 9.41 2.43
C THR A 89 -25.04 9.97 2.02
N THR A 90 -25.92 10.14 3.00
CA THR A 90 -27.26 10.70 2.81
C THR A 90 -27.32 12.11 3.40
N MET A 91 -27.93 13.03 2.68
CA MET A 91 -28.21 14.39 3.17
C MET A 91 -29.68 14.71 2.98
N ASN A 92 -30.23 15.59 3.83
CA ASN A 92 -31.59 16.09 3.65
C ASN A 92 -31.71 16.77 2.28
N GLY A 93 -32.65 16.34 1.45
CA GLY A 93 -32.77 16.82 0.07
C GLY A 93 -33.94 16.23 -0.68
N THR A 94 -33.90 16.37 -2.01
CA THR A 94 -35.00 16.03 -2.92
C THR A 94 -34.88 14.64 -3.57
N GLY A 95 -34.01 13.76 -3.03
CA GLY A 95 -33.82 12.41 -3.55
C GLY A 95 -32.90 12.28 -4.77
N LYS A 96 -32.04 13.28 -5.02
CA LYS A 96 -31.06 13.23 -6.12
C LYS A 96 -29.86 12.36 -5.74
N LEU A 97 -29.41 11.50 -6.67
CA LEU A 97 -28.18 10.72 -6.57
C LEU A 97 -27.01 11.46 -7.23
N ALA A 98 -25.89 11.60 -6.51
CA ALA A 98 -24.65 12.15 -7.04
C ALA A 98 -23.56 11.08 -7.02
N LEU A 99 -22.99 10.77 -8.18
CA LEU A 99 -21.91 9.80 -8.34
C LEU A 99 -20.60 10.54 -8.63
N THR A 100 -19.56 10.29 -7.84
CA THR A 100 -18.25 10.97 -7.91
C THR A 100 -17.11 9.94 -7.96
N GLY A 101 -15.87 10.39 -8.18
CA GLY A 101 -14.70 9.49 -8.24
C GLY A 101 -14.30 9.03 -9.65
N SER A 102 -14.57 9.85 -10.67
CA SER A 102 -14.18 9.59 -12.07
C SER A 102 -14.66 8.23 -12.61
N LEU A 103 -15.91 7.89 -12.29
CA LEU A 103 -16.52 6.62 -12.69
C LEU A 103 -16.75 6.60 -14.20
N GLY A 104 -16.43 5.47 -14.84
CA GLY A 104 -16.78 5.24 -16.25
C GLY A 104 -18.29 5.10 -16.45
N LYS A 105 -18.78 5.28 -17.68
CA LYS A 105 -20.22 5.24 -18.01
C LYS A 105 -20.94 3.99 -17.48
N VAL A 106 -20.34 2.81 -17.65
CA VAL A 106 -20.89 1.53 -17.18
C VAL A 106 -21.08 1.51 -15.65
N MET A 107 -20.14 2.11 -14.91
CA MET A 107 -20.23 2.16 -13.45
C MET A 107 -21.24 3.21 -12.97
N GLN A 108 -21.43 4.29 -13.74
CA GLN A 108 -22.50 5.26 -13.48
C GLN A 108 -23.89 4.66 -13.72
N GLU A 109 -24.05 3.90 -14.82
CA GLU A 109 -25.29 3.17 -15.11
C GLU A 109 -25.58 2.13 -14.01
N SER A 110 -24.58 1.37 -13.58
CA SER A 110 -24.73 0.40 -12.49
C SER A 110 -25.11 1.01 -11.15
N GLY A 111 -24.72 2.27 -10.88
CA GLY A 111 -25.08 2.96 -9.64
C GLY A 111 -26.46 3.61 -9.67
N GLN A 112 -27.02 3.83 -10.87
CA GLN A 112 -28.36 4.39 -11.07
C GLN A 112 -29.45 3.31 -11.20
N ALA A 113 -29.06 2.10 -11.58
CA ALA A 113 -29.92 0.91 -11.62
C ALA A 113 -30.25 0.41 -10.20
#